data_AF-A0A094WFS9-F1
#
_entry.id   AF-A0A094WFS9-F1
#
_cell.length_a   1.000
_cell.length_b   1.000
_cell.length_c   1.000
_cell.angle_alpha   90.00
_cell.angle_beta   90.00
_cell.angle_gamma   90.00
#
_symmetry.space_group_name_H-M   'P 1'
#
loop_
_entity.id
_entity.type
_entity.pdbx_description
1 polymer ?
#
loop_
_entity_poly.entity_id
_entity_poly.type
_entity_poly.pdbx_seq_one_letter_code
_entity_poly.pdbx_strand_id
1 'polypeptide(L)'
;MGVSVENEDYTFRIDHLRKINARVKFLSIEPLLGPIPNLNLSGIDWVIVGGESGSGARPMKKEWVLMILEQCQEAKVPFFFKQWGGKNKKKAGRLLEGRTWDQLPLLQSS
;
A
#
# COMPACT_ATOMS: atom_id res chain seq x y z
N MET A 1 11.06 -7.78 -5.01
CA MET A 1 11.29 -7.73 -3.55
C MET A 1 10.38 -6.67 -2.98
N GLY A 2 9.84 -6.85 -1.78
CA GLY A 2 9.02 -5.82 -1.14
C GLY A 2 9.20 -5.81 0.36
N VAL A 3 8.73 -4.74 0.99
CA VAL A 3 8.76 -4.55 2.45
C VAL A 3 7.38 -4.18 2.96
N SER A 4 7.07 -4.62 4.17
CA SER A 4 5.86 -4.22 4.88
C SER A 4 6.06 -2.89 5.59
N VAL A 5 5.09 -1.98 5.47
CA VAL A 5 5.07 -0.67 6.13
C VAL A 5 3.68 -0.45 6.71
N GLU A 6 3.49 -0.82 7.97
CA GLU A 6 2.17 -0.83 8.61
C GLU A 6 1.72 0.58 9.07
N ASN A 7 2.68 1.47 9.35
CA ASN A 7 2.48 2.87 9.76
C ASN A 7 3.76 3.70 9.51
N GLU A 8 3.76 4.96 9.94
CA GLU A 8 4.88 5.90 9.77
C GLU A 8 6.20 5.42 10.41
N ASP A 9 6.13 4.72 11.55
CA ASP A 9 7.32 4.23 12.28
C ASP A 9 8.16 3.23 11.46
N TYR A 10 7.57 2.60 10.44
CA TYR A 10 8.22 1.58 9.60
C TYR A 10 8.70 2.11 8.24
N THR A 11 8.56 3.41 7.97
CA THR A 11 8.97 4.02 6.70
C THR A 11 10.46 3.86 6.39
N PHE A 12 11.32 3.72 7.41
CA PHE A 12 12.76 3.45 7.25
C PHE A 12 13.05 2.16 6.43
N ARG A 13 12.12 1.19 6.40
CA ARG A 13 12.26 -0.03 5.60
C ARG A 13 12.27 0.26 4.10
N ILE A 14 11.64 1.35 3.68
CA ILE A 14 11.62 1.81 2.28
C ILE A 14 13.03 2.18 1.86
N ASP A 15 13.77 2.89 2.72
CA ASP A 15 15.17 3.27 2.45
C ASP A 15 16.07 2.04 2.29
N HIS A 16 15.84 1.01 3.10
CA HIS A 16 16.55 -0.26 2.97
C HIS A 16 16.21 -0.97 1.66
N LEU A 17 14.94 -1.02 1.27
CA LEU A 17 14.52 -1.63 0.01
C LEU A 17 15.16 -0.96 -1.21
N ARG A 18 15.33 0.37 -1.20
CA ARG A 18 15.98 1.10 -2.30
C ARG A 18 17.42 0.66 -2.56
N LYS A 19 18.13 0.20 -1.52
CA LYS A 19 19.52 -0.29 -1.63
C LYS A 19 19.62 -1.68 -2.24
N ILE A 20 18.51 -2.40 -2.36
CA ILE A 20 18.50 -3.76 -2.91
C ILE A 20 18.38 -3.72 -4.43
N ASN A 21 19.22 -4.48 -5.12
CA ASN A 21 19.07 -4.68 -6.56
C ASN A 21 17.97 -5.71 -6.85
N ALA A 22 16.72 -5.24 -6.88
CA ALA A 22 15.56 -6.05 -7.23
C ALA A 22 14.89 -5.51 -8.50
N ARG A 23 14.45 -6.42 -9.38
CA ARG A 23 13.73 -6.08 -10.63
C ARG A 23 12.44 -5.28 -10.39
N VAL A 24 11.76 -5.54 -9.28
CA VAL A 24 10.57 -4.82 -8.83
C VAL A 24 10.72 -4.59 -7.33
N LYS A 25 10.55 -3.35 -6.88
CA LYS A 25 10.54 -2.92 -5.49
C LYS A 25 9.13 -2.45 -5.13
N PHE A 26 8.44 -3.19 -4.27
CA PHE A 26 7.06 -2.86 -3.89
C PHE A 26 6.90 -2.64 -2.39
N LEU A 27 5.92 -1.82 -2.03
CA LEU A 27 5.50 -1.62 -0.64
C LEU A 27 4.21 -2.39 -0.37
N SER A 28 4.22 -3.16 0.71
CA SER A 28 3.04 -3.80 1.26
C SER A 28 2.61 -3.02 2.50
N ILE A 29 1.66 -2.10 2.32
CA ILE A 29 1.10 -1.29 3.40
C ILE A 29 -0.12 -2.03 3.93
N GLU A 30 0.14 -3.19 4.53
CA GLU A 30 -0.87 -4.04 5.14
C GLU A 30 -0.35 -4.77 6.40
N PRO A 31 -1.13 -4.78 7.50
CA PRO A 31 -2.30 -3.93 7.69
C PRO A 31 -1.91 -2.45 7.74
N LEU A 32 -2.70 -1.57 7.11
CA LEU A 32 -2.55 -0.13 7.30
C LEU A 32 -3.15 0.26 8.66
N LEU A 33 -2.29 0.64 9.60
CA LEU A 33 -2.63 0.86 11.01
C LEU A 33 -2.65 2.33 11.44
N GLY A 34 -2.28 3.24 10.55
CA GLY A 34 -2.27 4.69 10.80
C GLY A 34 -1.99 5.49 9.54
N PRO A 35 -2.08 6.82 9.58
CA PRO A 35 -1.71 7.67 8.45
C PRO A 35 -0.22 7.55 8.13
N ILE A 36 0.14 7.75 6.85
CA ILE A 36 1.53 7.83 6.39
C ILE A 36 1.63 9.06 5.46
N PRO A 37 1.74 10.27 6.03
CA PRO A 37 1.63 11.51 5.26
C PRO A 37 2.86 11.80 4.39
N ASN A 38 4.02 11.23 4.72
CA ASN A 38 5.30 11.50 4.07
C ASN A 38 5.91 10.22 3.46
N LEU A 39 5.18 9.56 2.58
CA LEU A 39 5.61 8.33 1.91
C LEU A 39 6.57 8.66 0.76
N ASN A 40 7.87 8.54 1.00
CA ASN A 40 8.86 8.70 -0.07
C ASN A 40 8.83 7.50 -1.03
N LEU A 41 8.18 7.69 -2.19
CA LEU A 41 8.03 6.67 -3.23
C LEU A 41 9.15 6.65 -4.28
N SER A 42 10.21 7.43 -4.09
CA SER A 42 11.35 7.42 -5.02
C SER A 42 11.95 6.01 -5.13
N GLY A 43 12.12 5.51 -6.36
CA GLY A 43 12.66 4.18 -6.61
C GLY A 43 11.76 3.01 -6.17
N ILE A 44 10.46 3.26 -5.97
CA ILE A 44 9.43 2.25 -5.69
C ILE A 44 8.57 2.05 -6.92
N ASP A 45 8.33 0.80 -7.28
CA ASP A 45 7.66 0.40 -8.52
C ASP A 45 6.17 0.07 -8.32
N TRP A 46 5.74 -0.17 -7.08
CA TRP A 46 4.36 -0.57 -6.78
C TRP A 46 4.00 -0.40 -5.30
N VAL A 47 2.76 -0.01 -5.02
CA VAL A 47 2.22 0.07 -3.66
C VAL A 47 0.94 -0.75 -3.54
N ILE A 48 0.87 -1.57 -2.50
CA ILE A 48 -0.29 -2.38 -2.14
C ILE A 48 -0.81 -1.87 -0.80
N VAL A 49 -2.11 -1.56 -0.69
CA VAL A 49 -2.74 -1.15 0.57
C VAL A 49 -3.84 -2.14 0.97
N GLY A 50 -3.88 -2.51 2.25
CA GLY A 50 -4.92 -3.39 2.77
C GLY A 50 -5.12 -3.28 4.28
N GLY A 51 -6.36 -3.50 4.72
CA GLY A 51 -6.71 -3.59 6.14
C GLY A 51 -6.50 -4.97 6.75
N GLU A 52 -6.40 -4.99 8.07
CA GLU A 52 -6.24 -6.21 8.87
C GLU A 52 -7.47 -7.13 8.78
N SER A 53 -7.30 -8.45 8.81
CA SER A 53 -8.42 -9.41 8.76
C SER A 53 -8.50 -10.25 10.02
N GLY A 54 -9.70 -10.71 10.38
CA GLY A 54 -9.92 -11.64 11.49
C GLY A 54 -10.71 -11.03 12.65
N SER A 55 -10.91 -11.82 13.71
CA SER A 55 -11.75 -11.45 14.86
C SER A 55 -11.25 -10.22 15.62
N GLY A 56 -9.94 -9.94 15.58
CA GLY A 56 -9.29 -8.77 16.19
C GLY A 56 -8.88 -7.67 15.22
N ALA A 57 -9.40 -7.67 13.99
CA ALA A 57 -9.00 -6.71 12.97
C ALA A 57 -9.22 -5.25 13.41
N ARG A 58 -8.12 -4.48 13.41
CA ARG A 58 -8.15 -3.04 13.65
C ARG A 58 -8.78 -2.29 12.48
N PRO A 59 -9.61 -1.27 12.73
CA PRO A 59 -10.27 -0.51 11.68
C PRO A 59 -9.25 0.33 10.89
N MET A 60 -9.36 0.30 9.58
CA MET A 60 -8.63 1.19 8.67
C MET A 60 -9.53 2.35 8.25
N LYS A 61 -9.00 3.57 8.31
CA LYS A 61 -9.75 4.77 7.92
C LYS A 61 -9.61 5.05 6.42
N LYS A 62 -10.69 5.51 5.78
CA LYS A 62 -10.72 5.82 4.34
C LYS A 62 -9.71 6.90 3.99
N GLU A 63 -9.57 7.89 4.85
CA GLU A 63 -8.69 9.04 4.69
C GLU A 63 -7.21 8.62 4.57
N TRP A 64 -6.79 7.57 5.29
CA TRP A 64 -5.43 7.05 5.20
C TRP A 64 -5.15 6.41 3.84
N VAL A 65 -6.12 5.66 3.31
CA VAL A 65 -6.02 5.02 2.00
C VAL A 65 -5.97 6.08 0.89
N LEU A 66 -6.82 7.10 0.97
CA LEU A 66 -6.86 8.22 0.02
C LEU A 66 -5.55 9.02 0.02
N MET A 67 -4.98 9.27 1.19
CA MET A 67 -3.70 9.95 1.33
C MET A 67 -2.55 9.18 0.66
N ILE A 68 -2.52 7.84 0.78
CA ILE A 68 -1.51 7.03 0.09
C ILE A 68 -1.76 7.01 -1.41
N LEU A 69 -3.03 6.91 -1.83
CA LEU A 69 -3.41 6.93 -3.23
C LEU A 69 -2.96 8.24 -3.91
N GLU A 70 -3.20 9.39 -3.29
CA GLU A 70 -2.79 10.70 -3.79
C GLU A 70 -1.26 10.76 -3.99
N GLN A 71 -0.49 10.36 -2.97
CA GLN A 71 0.97 10.28 -3.06
C GLN A 71 1.45 9.34 -4.19
N CYS A 72 0.76 8.21 -4.40
CA CYS A 72 1.06 7.30 -5.52
C CYS A 72 0.77 7.94 -6.88
N GLN A 73 -0.33 8.69 -7.01
CA GLN A 73 -0.69 9.38 -8.24
C GLN A 73 0.33 10.49 -8.57
N GLU A 74 0.73 11.28 -7.59
CA GLU A 74 1.76 12.32 -7.74
C GLU A 74 3.11 11.73 -8.16
N ALA A 75 3.52 10.63 -7.51
CA ALA A 75 4.76 9.93 -7.82
C ALA A 75 4.69 9.05 -9.08
N LYS A 76 3.51 8.92 -9.72
CA LYS A 76 3.24 8.01 -10.83
C LYS A 76 3.60 6.55 -10.53
N VAL A 77 3.39 6.12 -9.28
CA VAL A 77 3.62 4.74 -8.84
C VAL A 77 2.30 3.97 -8.90
N PRO A 78 2.27 2.79 -9.54
CA PRO A 78 1.09 1.93 -9.55
C PRO A 78 0.58 1.63 -8.13
N PHE A 79 -0.73 1.70 -7.96
CA PHE A 79 -1.45 1.51 -6.70
C PHE A 79 -2.46 0.36 -6.79
N PHE A 80 -2.39 -0.54 -5.81
CA PHE A 80 -3.30 -1.66 -5.66
C PHE A 80 -4.02 -1.60 -4.30
N PHE A 81 -5.34 -1.48 -4.31
CA PHE A 81 -6.16 -1.57 -3.11
C PHE A 81 -6.70 -2.98 -2.93
N LYS A 82 -6.16 -3.69 -1.93
CA LYS A 82 -6.45 -5.11 -1.70
C LYS A 82 -7.81 -5.34 -1.06
N GLN A 83 -8.09 -4.67 0.06
CA GLN A 83 -9.34 -4.79 0.84
C GLN A 83 -9.39 -3.82 2.03
N TRP A 84 -10.59 -3.54 2.55
CA TRP A 84 -10.77 -2.77 3.80
C TRP A 84 -10.39 -3.53 5.08
N GLY A 85 -10.33 -4.87 5.03
CA GLY A 85 -10.15 -5.71 6.22
C GLY A 85 -11.43 -5.87 7.05
N GLY A 86 -11.30 -6.37 8.28
CA GLY A 86 -12.40 -6.65 9.19
C GLY A 86 -12.66 -8.14 9.44
N LYS A 87 -13.68 -8.41 10.26
CA LYS A 87 -14.03 -9.76 10.71
C LYS A 87 -14.49 -10.68 9.58
N ASN A 88 -15.12 -10.14 8.55
CA ASN A 88 -15.64 -10.92 7.43
C ASN A 88 -14.98 -10.48 6.11
N LYS A 89 -13.93 -11.21 5.71
CA LYS A 89 -13.18 -10.97 4.46
C LYS A 89 -14.08 -10.86 3.23
N LYS A 90 -15.18 -11.63 3.16
CA LYS A 90 -16.12 -11.60 2.03
C LYS A 90 -16.93 -10.30 1.96
N LYS A 91 -17.14 -9.64 3.11
CA LYS A 91 -17.85 -8.34 3.19
C LYS A 91 -16.92 -7.14 3.11
N ALA A 92 -15.63 -7.33 3.37
CA ALA A 92 -14.64 -6.26 3.44
C ALA A 92 -14.50 -5.48 2.12
N GLY A 93 -14.84 -6.08 0.97
CA GLY A 93 -14.90 -5.37 -0.32
C GLY A 93 -13.56 -4.82 -0.80
N ARG A 94 -13.57 -4.33 -2.05
CA ARG A 94 -12.38 -3.79 -2.75
C ARG A 94 -12.64 -2.42 -3.36
N LEU A 95 -13.81 -1.84 -3.06
CA LEU A 95 -14.21 -0.57 -3.63
C LEU A 95 -13.63 0.57 -2.80
N LEU A 96 -12.85 1.43 -3.45
CA LEU A 96 -12.37 2.70 -2.95
C LEU A 96 -12.88 3.77 -3.92
N GLU A 97 -13.71 4.69 -3.43
CA GLU A 97 -14.44 5.66 -4.27
C GLU A 97 -15.26 4.99 -5.39
N GLY A 98 -16.01 3.94 -5.03
CA GLY A 98 -16.94 3.29 -5.96
C GLY A 98 -16.29 2.43 -7.07
N ARG A 99 -14.95 2.31 -7.09
CA ARG A 99 -14.22 1.50 -8.06
C ARG A 99 -13.14 0.63 -7.42
N THR A 100 -12.65 -0.37 -8.14
CA THR A 100 -11.45 -1.10 -7.74
C THR A 100 -10.20 -0.39 -8.24
N TRP A 101 -9.10 -0.58 -7.51
CA TRP A 101 -7.79 -0.05 -7.86
C TRP A 101 -6.83 -1.22 -7.94
N ASP A 102 -6.61 -1.73 -9.15
CA ASP A 102 -5.93 -3.01 -9.38
C ASP A 102 -4.66 -2.87 -10.23
N GLN A 103 -3.97 -1.73 -10.13
CA GLN A 103 -2.80 -1.46 -10.96
C GLN A 103 -1.67 -2.43 -10.62
N LEU A 104 -0.92 -2.86 -11.64
CA LEU A 104 0.23 -3.76 -11.53
C LEU A 104 1.53 -2.97 -11.74
N PRO A 105 2.69 -3.46 -11.26
CA PRO A 105 3.97 -2.83 -11.52
C PRO A 105 4.21 -2.74 -13.02
N LEU A 106 4.71 -1.59 -13.47
CA LEU A 106 5.22 -1.45 -14.82
C LEU A 106 6.52 -2.25 -14.89
N LEU A 107 6.48 -3.42 -15.53
CA LEU A 107 7.70 -4.16 -15.84
C LEU A 107 8.53 -3.29 -16.78
N GLN A 108 9.61 -2.71 -16.29
CA GLN A 108 10.58 -2.09 -17.18
C GLN A 108 11.17 -3.21 -18.06
N SER A 109 10.98 -3.07 -19.37
CA SER A 109 11.75 -3.81 -20.36
C SER A 109 13.19 -3.39 -20.17
N SER A 110 14.00 -4.32 -19.66
CA SER A 110 15.45 -4.19 -19.54
C SER A 110 16.13 -3.88 -20.86
#